data_AF-A0A9W6C9G5-F1
#
_entry.id   AF-A0A9W6C9G5-F1
#
_cell.length_a   1.000
_cell.length_b   1.000
_cell.length_c   1.000
_cell.angle_alpha   90.00
_cell.angle_beta   90.00
_cell.angle_gamma   90.00
#
_symmetry.space_group_name_H-M   'P 1'
#
loop_
_entity.id
_entity.type
_entity.pdbx_description
1 polymer ?
#
loop_
_entity_poly.entity_id
_entity_poly.type
_entity_poly.pdbx_seq_one_letter_code
_entity_poly.pdbx_strand_id
1 'polypeptide(L)' 'MKENITQKFLETAIMLSRMYGVAETLEPLPNIPQEKLTPMICDWTKEFLQSNSDMTDFLYKKIQKLK' A
#
# COMPACT_ATOMS: atom_id res chain seq x y z
N MET A 1 -13.10 -0.86 -18.68
CA MET A 1 -13.43 0.41 -17.99
C MET A 1 -12.12 1.06 -17.58
N LYS A 2 -11.81 2.27 -18.05
CA LYS A 2 -10.76 3.09 -17.43
C LYS A 2 -11.36 3.65 -16.13
N GLU A 3 -10.97 3.11 -14.98
CA GLU A 3 -11.25 3.74 -13.69
C GLU A 3 -10.68 5.17 -13.76
N ASN A 4 -11.51 6.18 -13.56
CA ASN A 4 -11.05 7.56 -13.50
C ASN A 4 -10.32 7.70 -12.15
N ILE A 5 -8.99 7.63 -12.17
CA ILE A 5 -8.15 7.70 -10.97
C ILE A 5 -8.41 9.06 -10.32
N THR A 6 -8.94 9.05 -9.10
CA THR A 6 -9.13 10.29 -8.35
C THR A 6 -7.77 10.77 -7.83
N GLN A 7 -7.62 12.08 -7.69
CA GLN A 7 -6.40 12.67 -7.11
C GLN A 7 -6.08 12.06 -5.73
N LYS A 8 -7.11 11.88 -4.90
CA LYS A 8 -7.00 11.25 -3.58
C LYS A 8 -6.48 9.81 -3.65
N PHE A 9 -6.91 9.03 -4.65
CA PHE A 9 -6.41 7.68 -4.86
C PHE A 9 -4.92 7.69 -5.19
N LEU A 10 -4.52 8.51 -6.15
CA LEU A 10 -3.12 8.60 -6.58
C LEU A 10 -2.20 9.03 -5.43
N GLU A 11 -2.58 10.05 -4.68
CA GLU A 11 -1.82 10.53 -3.52
C GLU A 11 -1.67 9.44 -2.44
N THR A 12 -2.75 8.73 -2.15
CA THR A 12 -2.75 7.62 -1.18
C THR A 12 -1.85 6.48 -1.64
N ALA A 13 -1.93 6.08 -2.91
CA ALA A 13 -1.10 5.02 -3.48
C ALA A 13 0.39 5.36 -3.45
N ILE A 14 0.74 6.61 -3.77
CA ILE A 14 2.13 7.11 -3.67
C ILE A 14 2.62 7.05 -2.22
N MET A 15 1.78 7.48 -1.27
CA MET A 15 2.16 7.48 0.15
C MET A 15 2.39 6.06 0.66
N LEU A 16 1.47 5.13 0.39
CA LEU A 16 1.62 3.72 0.75
C LEU A 16 2.85 3.08 0.10
N SER A 17 3.13 3.38 -1.18
CA SER A 17 4.32 2.86 -1.87
C SER A 17 5.61 3.30 -1.19
N ARG A 18 5.71 4.58 -0.82
CA ARG A 18 6.89 5.13 -0.15
C ARG A 18 7.10 4.53 1.23
N MET A 19 6.02 4.41 2.00
CA MET A 19 6.08 3.82 3.33
C MET A 19 6.43 2.32 3.28
N TYR A 20 5.93 1.59 2.28
CA TYR A 20 6.31 0.20 2.06
C TYR A 20 7.82 0.07 1.79
N GLY A 21 8.37 0.91 0.90
CA GLY A 21 9.82 0.91 0.64
C GLY A 21 10.66 1.27 1.87
N VAL A 22 10.17 2.13 2.77
CA VAL A 22 10.83 2.37 4.07
C VAL A 22 10.77 1.13 4.94
N ALA A 23 9.62 0.45 5.02
CA ALA A 23 9.47 -0.76 5.82
C ALA A 23 10.43 -1.89 5.39
N GLU A 24 10.68 -2.05 4.08
CA GLU A 24 11.66 -3.00 3.55
C GLU A 24 13.09 -2.75 4.07
N THR A 25 13.41 -1.53 4.50
CA THR A 25 14.73 -1.20 5.08
C THR A 25 14.80 -1.40 6.59
N LEU A 26 13.65 -1.44 7.27
CA LEU A 26 13.57 -1.59 8.73
C LEU A 26 13.58 -3.07 9.15
N GLU A 27 12.99 -3.95 8.35
CA GLU A 27 12.96 -5.38 8.59
C GLU A 27 12.86 -6.17 7.28
N PRO A 28 13.31 -7.45 7.24
CA PRO A 28 13.18 -8.26 6.04
C PRO A 28 11.71 -8.57 5.77
N LEU A 29 11.21 -8.03 4.66
CA LEU A 29 9.90 -8.38 4.09
C LEU A 29 10.05 -9.46 3.02
N PRO A 30 9.00 -10.24 2.74
CA PRO A 30 9.01 -11.20 1.64
C PRO A 30 9.34 -10.51 0.32
N ASN A 31 10.10 -11.19 -0.53
CA ASN A 31 10.34 -10.72 -1.89
C ASN A 31 9.02 -10.74 -2.68
N ILE A 32 8.49 -9.56 -3.00
CA ILE A 32 7.31 -9.41 -3.85
C ILE A 32 7.80 -9.08 -5.27
N PRO A 33 7.44 -9.90 -6.29
CA PRO A 33 7.77 -9.58 -7.67
C PRO A 33 7.27 -8.20 -8.07
N GLN A 34 8.05 -7.49 -8.89
CA GLN A 34 7.76 -6.12 -9.27
C GLN A 34 6.38 -6.00 -9.93
N GLU A 35 5.96 -6.99 -10.73
CA GLU A 35 4.65 -7.02 -11.36
C GLU A 35 3.47 -7.16 -10.38
N LYS A 36 3.73 -7.64 -9.16
CA LYS A 36 2.72 -7.82 -8.09
C LYS A 36 2.66 -6.63 -7.13
N LEU A 37 3.70 -5.81 -7.07
CA LEU A 37 3.77 -4.68 -6.16
C LEU A 37 2.70 -3.63 -6.47
N THR A 38 2.57 -3.22 -7.74
CA THR A 38 1.59 -2.21 -8.14
C THR A 38 0.15 -2.65 -7.87
N PRO A 39 -0.30 -3.87 -8.26
CA PRO A 39 -1.62 -4.38 -7.88
C PRO A 39 -1.85 -4.38 -6.36
N MET A 40 -0.86 -4.85 -5.58
CA MET A 40 -0.97 -4.89 -4.12
C MET A 40 -1.18 -3.49 -3.51
N ILE A 41 -0.40 -2.50 -3.93
CA ILE A 41 -0.56 -1.12 -3.45
C ILE A 41 -1.91 -0.55 -3.89
N CYS A 42 -2.37 -0.82 -5.10
CA CYS A 42 -3.68 -0.39 -5.57
C CYS A 42 -4.81 -0.98 -4.70
N ASP A 43 -4.74 -2.26 -4.36
CA ASP A 43 -5.72 -2.92 -3.49
C ASP A 43 -5.70 -2.33 -2.08
N TRP A 44 -4.51 -2.13 -1.52
CA TRP A 44 -4.34 -1.47 -0.22
C TRP A 44 -4.87 -0.04 -0.22
N THR A 45 -4.71 0.67 -1.33
CA THR A 45 -5.26 2.02 -1.51
C THR A 45 -6.79 2.00 -1.51
N LYS A 46 -7.41 1.05 -2.22
CA LYS A 46 -8.88 0.88 -2.23
C LYS A 46 -9.39 0.59 -0.82
N GLU A 47 -8.74 -0.32 -0.11
CA GLU A 47 -9.10 -0.65 1.26
C GLU A 47 -8.92 0.52 2.23
N PHE A 48 -7.79 1.24 2.15
CA PHE A 48 -7.52 2.36 3.04
C PHE A 48 -8.55 3.48 2.87
N LEU A 49 -8.91 3.82 1.63
CA LEU A 49 -9.90 4.87 1.33
C LEU A 49 -11.31 4.55 1.81
N GLN A 50 -11.63 3.28 2.02
CA GLN A 50 -12.89 2.82 2.61
C GLN A 50 -12.80 2.68 4.14
N SER A 51 -11.61 2.84 4.71
CA SER A 51 -11.35 2.74 6.14
C SER A 51 -11.30 4.12 6.80
N ASN A 52 -11.55 4.17 8.10
CA ASN A 52 -11.25 5.34 8.95
C ASN A 52 -9.94 5.14 9.74
N SER A 53 -9.00 4.37 9.20
CA SER A 53 -7.76 4.02 9.90
C SER A 53 -6.70 5.11 9.76
N ASP A 54 -5.79 5.20 10.73
CA ASP A 54 -4.51 5.88 10.53
C ASP A 54 -3.66 5.12 9.48
N MET A 55 -2.92 5.84 8.65
CA MET A 55 -2.16 5.25 7.55
C MET A 55 -1.00 4.37 8.03
N THR A 56 -0.33 4.76 9.10
CA THR A 56 0.79 4.02 9.68
C THR A 56 0.29 2.70 10.28
N ASP A 57 -0.78 2.77 11.06
CA ASP A 57 -1.43 1.58 11.63
C ASP A 57 -1.97 0.66 10.55
N PHE A 58 -2.57 1.22 9.50
CA PHE A 58 -3.07 0.45 8.36
C PHE A 58 -1.93 -0.31 7.68
N LEU A 59 -0.84 0.37 7.33
CA LEU A 59 0.30 -0.26 6.66
C LEU A 59 0.98 -1.29 7.57
N TYR A 60 1.17 -0.99 8.85
CA TYR A 60 1.77 -1.93 9.80
C TYR A 60 0.99 -3.25 9.83
N LYS A 61 -0.35 -3.19 9.91
CA LYS A 61 -1.22 -4.37 9.85
C LYS A 61 -1.11 -5.12 8.52
N LYS A 62 -0.93 -4.42 7.40
CA LYS A 62 -0.71 -5.05 6.09
C LYS A 62 0.61 -5.80 6.04
N ILE A 63 1.69 -5.17 6.51
CA ILE A 63 3.02 -5.78 6.58
C ILE A 63 3.02 -7.03 7.47
N GLN A 64 2.37 -6.99 8.65
CA GLN A 64 2.29 -8.18 9.51
C GLN A 64 1.56 -9.35 8.85
N LYS A 65 0.65 -9.10 7.89
CA LYS A 65 -0.05 -10.16 7.13
C LYS A 65 0.76 -10.72 5.96
N LEU A 66 1.87 -10.07 5.58
CA LEU A 66 2.77 -10.57 4.54
C LEU A 66 3.77 -11.61 5.09
N LYS A 67 4.00 -11.59 6.41
CA LYS A 67 4.82 -12.56 7.13
C LYS A 67 4.04 -13.85 7.37
#